data_AF-A0A553XWW6-F1
#
_entry.id   AF-A0A553XWW6-F1
#
_cell.length_a   1.000
_cell.length_b   1.000
_cell.length_c   1.000
_cell.angle_alpha   90.00
_cell.angle_beta   90.00
_cell.angle_gamma   90.00
#
_symmetry.space_group_name_H-M   'P 1'
#
loop_
_entity.id
_entity.type
_entity.pdbx_description
1 polymer ?
#
loop_
_entity_poly.entity_id
_entity_poly.type
_entity_poly.pdbx_seq_one_letter_code
_entity_poly.pdbx_strand_id
1 'polypeptide(L)'
;MPVGDSMTIGSCGDFTWRYRLWQHLRAVHGGPFRLVGPRDALHDTAADAATSHRYADPAFPPDARRHLAGWGEGWLHMAPLIGDAVRAHRADTLLVSLGLIDLGFYTDAAQTAANVRGFLTAARRADPHIRAVLLPVLANSRAASDPEFAAECARFNALLARAAADLTTPASPFL
;
A
#
# COMPACT_ATOMS: atom_id res chain seq x y z
N MET A 1 -7.39 -5.02 0.95
CA MET A 1 -6.21 -4.89 1.82
C MET A 1 -5.46 -3.61 1.45
N PRO A 2 -5.45 -2.59 2.33
CA PRO A 2 -4.53 -1.47 2.22
C PRO A 2 -3.08 -1.96 2.35
N VAL A 3 -2.22 -1.58 1.41
CA VAL A 3 -0.79 -1.90 1.41
C VAL A 3 0.00 -0.62 1.24
N GLY A 4 1.00 -0.35 2.08
CA GLY A 4 1.75 0.88 1.93
C GLY A 4 2.83 1.17 2.95
N ASP A 5 3.27 2.42 2.96
CA ASP A 5 4.29 2.96 3.86
C ASP A 5 3.64 3.82 4.98
N SER A 6 4.37 4.84 5.47
CA SER A 6 3.91 5.83 6.44
C SER A 6 2.58 6.49 6.04
N MET A 7 2.33 6.72 4.74
CA MET A 7 1.08 7.31 4.24
C MET A 7 -0.12 6.38 4.47
N THR A 8 0.11 5.06 4.50
CA THR A 8 -0.94 4.07 4.74
C THR A 8 -1.09 3.73 6.22
N ILE A 9 0.00 3.46 6.94
CA ILE A 9 -0.09 3.20 8.39
C ILE A 9 -0.58 4.42 9.16
N GLY A 10 -0.13 5.64 8.84
CA GLY A 10 -0.45 6.84 9.61
C GLY A 10 0.09 6.82 11.04
N SER A 11 -0.22 7.86 11.82
CA SER A 11 0.28 8.04 13.18
C SER A 11 -0.82 7.99 14.24
N CYS A 12 -0.42 7.71 15.48
CA CYS A 12 -1.27 7.76 16.65
C CYS A 12 -2.01 9.10 16.75
N GLY A 13 -3.34 9.04 16.81
CA GLY A 13 -4.21 10.21 16.86
C GLY A 13 -4.65 10.72 15.49
N ASP A 14 -4.22 10.09 14.39
CA ASP A 14 -4.69 10.42 13.05
C ASP A 14 -6.04 9.78 12.72
N PHE A 15 -6.68 10.32 11.68
CA PHE A 15 -7.79 9.63 11.00
C PHE A 15 -7.28 8.60 9.98
N THR A 16 -6.21 8.87 9.22
CA THR A 16 -5.76 8.11 8.04
C THR A 16 -6.77 8.08 6.88
N TRP A 17 -6.28 7.86 5.66
CA TRP A 17 -7.17 7.68 4.50
C TRP A 17 -8.00 6.40 4.61
N ARG A 18 -7.53 5.38 5.35
CA ARG A 18 -8.25 4.11 5.55
C ARG A 18 -9.56 4.32 6.31
N TYR A 19 -9.57 5.21 7.31
CA TYR A 19 -10.80 5.62 7.99
C TYR A 19 -11.76 6.31 7.01
N ARG A 20 -11.28 7.25 6.19
CA ARG A 20 -12.11 7.95 5.20
C ARG A 20 -12.67 7.00 4.15
N LEU A 21 -11.87 6.04 3.69
CA LEU A 21 -12.33 4.97 2.80
C LEU A 21 -13.40 4.13 3.48
N TRP A 22 -13.21 3.72 4.73
CA TRP A 22 -14.20 2.95 5.48
C TRP A 22 -15.52 3.72 5.61
N GLN A 23 -15.48 5.01 5.96
CA GLN A 23 -16.67 5.87 6.01
C GLN A 23 -17.37 5.93 4.66
N HIS A 24 -16.60 6.09 3.57
CA HIS A 24 -17.14 6.13 2.22
C HIS A 24 -17.82 4.82 1.84
N LEU A 25 -17.15 3.67 2.00
CA LEU A 25 -17.70 2.34 1.72
C LEU A 25 -18.95 2.05 2.56
N ARG A 26 -18.94 2.45 3.85
CA ARG A 26 -20.10 2.37 4.74
C ARG A 26 -21.32 3.11 4.19
N ALA A 27 -21.11 4.22 3.49
CA ALA A 27 -22.16 5.06 2.95
C ALA A 27 -22.65 4.60 1.57
N VAL A 28 -21.75 4.07 0.71
CA VAL A 28 -22.06 3.88 -0.73
C VAL A 28 -22.09 2.43 -1.22
N HIS A 29 -21.41 1.49 -0.56
CA HIS A 29 -21.18 0.16 -1.17
C HIS A 29 -22.42 -0.76 -1.17
N GLY A 30 -23.41 -0.50 -0.31
CA GLY A 30 -24.69 -1.23 -0.27
C GLY A 30 -24.63 -2.70 0.17
N GLY A 31 -23.45 -3.33 0.16
CA GLY A 31 -23.21 -4.71 0.58
C GLY A 31 -22.14 -4.86 1.66
N PRO A 32 -21.88 -6.11 2.13
CA PRO A 32 -20.85 -6.37 3.12
C PRO A 32 -19.45 -6.15 2.53
N PHE A 33 -18.57 -5.53 3.32
CA PHE A 33 -17.17 -5.36 2.98
C PHE A 33 -16.31 -5.48 4.24
N ARG A 34 -15.01 -5.76 4.07
CA ARG A 34 -14.03 -5.75 5.16
C ARG A 34 -12.72 -5.17 4.68
N LEU A 35 -12.08 -4.37 5.52
CA LEU A 35 -10.66 -4.09 5.39
C LEU A 35 -9.91 -5.24 6.07
N VAL A 36 -8.94 -5.83 5.36
CA VAL A 36 -8.21 -7.02 5.79
C VAL A 36 -6.71 -6.78 5.67
N GLY A 37 -5.92 -7.51 6.45
CA GLY A 37 -4.47 -7.37 6.52
C GLY A 37 -3.92 -7.90 7.86
N PRO A 38 -2.60 -8.19 7.92
CA PRO A 38 -1.97 -8.74 9.12
C PRO A 38 -1.77 -7.73 10.26
N ARG A 39 -1.80 -6.44 9.97
CA ARG A 39 -1.49 -5.36 10.93
C ARG A 39 -2.71 -4.47 11.18
N ASP A 40 -2.78 -3.86 12.36
CA ASP A 40 -3.84 -2.90 12.75
C ASP A 40 -3.34 -1.75 13.64
N ALA A 41 -2.03 -1.69 13.90
CA ALA A 41 -1.41 -0.64 14.68
C ALA A 41 -1.05 0.58 13.83
N LEU A 42 -1.07 1.74 14.46
CA LEU A 42 -0.57 3.03 13.99
C LEU A 42 0.86 3.22 14.48
N HIS A 43 1.62 4.07 13.78
CA HIS A 43 2.94 4.48 14.26
C HIS A 43 2.80 5.44 15.46
N ASP A 44 3.40 5.07 16.58
CA ASP A 44 3.54 5.91 17.76
C ASP A 44 4.89 6.63 17.67
N THR A 45 4.84 7.96 17.52
CA THR A 45 6.04 8.80 17.39
C THR A 45 6.87 8.87 18.67
N ALA A 46 6.26 8.66 19.85
CA ALA A 46 7.00 8.67 21.11
C ALA A 46 7.79 7.37 21.31
N ALA A 47 7.24 6.25 20.83
CA ALA A 47 7.90 4.94 20.89
C ALA A 47 8.73 4.60 19.64
N ASP A 48 8.64 5.42 18.59
CA ASP A 48 9.18 5.18 17.25
C ASP A 48 8.85 3.77 16.72
N ALA A 49 7.61 3.33 16.95
CA ALA A 49 7.19 1.96 16.68
C ALA A 49 5.69 1.86 16.35
N ALA A 50 5.31 0.82 15.62
CA ALA A 50 3.91 0.53 15.31
C ALA A 50 3.19 -0.17 16.48
N THR A 51 2.94 0.58 17.56
CA THR A 51 2.39 0.05 18.83
C THR A 51 1.05 0.66 19.23
N SER A 52 0.63 1.77 18.60
CA SER A 52 -0.59 2.46 18.99
C SER A 52 -1.80 1.92 18.25
N HIS A 53 -2.97 1.95 18.89
CA HIS A 53 -4.26 1.70 18.23
C HIS A 53 -5.22 2.90 18.35
N ARG A 54 -4.70 4.06 18.76
CA ARG A 54 -5.49 5.25 19.04
C ARG A 54 -5.69 6.05 17.75
N TYR A 55 -6.86 5.92 17.14
CA TYR A 55 -7.32 6.81 16.09
C TYR A 55 -7.89 8.11 16.66
N ALA A 56 -7.94 9.17 15.85
CA ALA A 56 -8.60 10.43 16.22
C ALA A 56 -10.07 10.22 16.57
N ASP A 57 -10.76 9.38 15.80
CA ASP A 57 -12.13 8.95 16.08
C ASP A 57 -12.11 7.54 16.72
N PRO A 58 -12.47 7.41 18.01
CA PRO A 58 -12.52 6.12 18.68
C PRO A 58 -13.59 5.19 18.10
N ALA A 59 -14.57 5.71 17.36
CA ALA A 59 -15.63 4.92 16.75
C ALA A 59 -15.17 4.13 15.51
N PHE A 60 -13.96 4.37 14.99
CA PHE A 60 -13.44 3.57 13.87
C PHE A 60 -13.24 2.11 14.31
N PRO A 61 -13.98 1.11 13.80
CA PRO A 61 -13.99 -0.24 14.39
C PRO A 61 -12.63 -0.96 14.27
N PRO A 62 -12.14 -1.68 15.30
CA PRO A 62 -10.85 -2.38 15.26
C PRO A 62 -10.66 -3.34 14.09
N ASP A 63 -11.71 -4.05 13.69
CA ASP A 63 -11.71 -4.96 12.55
C ASP A 63 -11.56 -4.23 11.20
N ALA A 64 -11.98 -2.97 11.12
CA ALA A 64 -11.81 -2.12 9.94
C ALA A 64 -10.45 -1.41 9.88
N ARG A 65 -9.59 -1.55 10.90
CA ARG A 65 -8.27 -0.91 10.94
C ARG A 65 -7.18 -1.72 10.23
N ARG A 66 -7.50 -2.88 9.65
CA ARG A 66 -6.52 -3.84 9.11
C ARG A 66 -5.78 -3.33 7.87
N HIS A 67 -4.49 -3.63 7.76
CA HIS A 67 -3.61 -3.28 6.64
C HIS A 67 -2.35 -4.16 6.57
N LEU A 68 -1.56 -3.99 5.50
CA LEU A 68 -0.18 -4.44 5.37
C LEU A 68 0.68 -3.19 5.08
N ALA A 69 1.04 -2.45 6.12
CA ALA A 69 1.82 -1.23 5.96
C ALA A 69 2.70 -0.96 7.18
N GLY A 70 3.77 -0.21 6.98
CA GLY A 70 4.69 0.18 8.04
C GLY A 70 5.51 1.39 7.66
N TRP A 71 5.96 2.10 8.69
CA TRP A 71 6.72 3.33 8.50
C TRP A 71 8.13 2.99 7.97
N GLY A 72 8.57 3.70 6.93
CA GLY A 72 9.88 3.44 6.32
C GLY A 72 9.99 2.13 5.52
N GLU A 73 8.87 1.44 5.29
CA GLU A 73 8.84 0.25 4.43
C GLU A 73 8.48 0.64 2.98
N GLY A 74 8.84 -0.23 2.04
CA GLY A 74 8.70 -0.01 0.60
C GLY A 74 8.30 -1.29 -0.15
N TRP A 75 8.29 -1.23 -1.49
CA TRP A 75 8.14 -2.41 -2.35
C TRP A 75 9.14 -3.51 -2.02
N LEU A 76 10.40 -3.15 -1.75
CA LEU A 76 11.44 -4.09 -1.34
C LEU A 76 11.00 -4.94 -0.13
N HIS A 77 10.30 -4.30 0.82
CA HIS A 77 9.86 -4.92 2.07
C HIS A 77 8.54 -5.68 1.91
N MET A 78 7.62 -5.18 1.07
CA MET A 78 6.29 -5.77 0.90
C MET A 78 6.25 -6.94 -0.09
N ALA A 79 7.11 -6.94 -1.11
CA ALA A 79 7.19 -8.00 -2.11
C ALA A 79 7.32 -9.42 -1.53
N PRO A 80 8.20 -9.70 -0.55
CA PRO A 80 8.30 -11.03 0.03
C PRO A 80 7.10 -11.44 0.92
N LEU A 81 6.29 -10.48 1.39
CA LEU A 81 5.23 -10.73 2.37
C LEU A 81 3.85 -10.95 1.74
N ILE A 82 3.62 -10.43 0.53
CA ILE A 82 2.27 -10.30 -0.01
C ILE A 82 1.56 -11.62 -0.28
N GLY A 83 2.27 -12.64 -0.75
CA GLY A 83 1.67 -13.94 -1.08
C GLY A 83 1.01 -14.59 0.13
N ASP A 84 1.71 -14.59 1.28
CA ASP A 84 1.19 -15.14 2.52
C ASP A 84 0.11 -14.24 3.12
N ALA A 85 0.28 -12.92 3.06
CA ALA A 85 -0.74 -11.98 3.52
C ALA A 85 -2.07 -12.13 2.75
N VAL A 86 -2.02 -12.27 1.42
CA VAL A 86 -3.21 -12.51 0.58
C VAL A 86 -3.89 -13.81 1.00
N ARG A 87 -3.15 -14.91 1.11
CA ARG A 87 -3.70 -16.22 1.46
C ARG A 87 -4.31 -16.24 2.87
N ALA A 88 -3.58 -15.75 3.86
CA ALA A 88 -3.99 -15.78 5.26
C ALA A 88 -5.21 -14.89 5.54
N HIS A 89 -5.26 -13.72 4.91
CA HIS A 89 -6.31 -12.73 5.15
C HIS A 89 -7.41 -12.70 4.09
N ARG A 90 -7.32 -13.58 3.08
CA ARG A 90 -8.29 -13.69 1.97
C ARG A 90 -8.57 -12.32 1.33
N ALA A 91 -7.50 -11.58 1.02
CA ALA A 91 -7.65 -10.32 0.33
C ALA A 91 -8.03 -10.57 -1.13
N ASP A 92 -9.11 -9.94 -1.60
CA ASP A 92 -9.53 -9.99 -3.01
C ASP A 92 -9.09 -8.75 -3.81
N THR A 93 -8.80 -7.64 -3.11
CA THR A 93 -8.39 -6.36 -3.70
C THR A 93 -7.27 -5.74 -2.88
N LEU A 94 -6.18 -5.36 -3.54
CA LEU A 94 -5.04 -4.64 -2.97
C LEU A 94 -5.16 -3.15 -3.32
N LEU A 95 -4.97 -2.28 -2.34
CA LEU A 95 -4.88 -0.83 -2.54
C LEU A 95 -3.47 -0.41 -2.14
N VAL A 96 -2.60 -0.19 -3.12
CA VAL A 96 -1.15 -0.11 -2.89
C VAL A 96 -0.65 1.33 -3.05
N SER A 97 0.01 1.86 -2.03
CA SER A 97 0.67 3.16 -2.03
C SER A 97 2.09 3.00 -1.48
N LEU A 98 3.05 2.84 -2.39
CA LEU A 98 4.46 2.51 -2.12
C LEU A 98 5.36 3.12 -3.20
N GLY A 99 6.66 3.23 -2.91
CA GLY A 99 7.69 3.62 -3.88
C GLY A 99 8.49 4.86 -3.46
N LEU A 100 7.89 5.77 -2.70
CA LEU A 100 8.58 6.98 -2.25
C LEU A 100 9.79 6.63 -1.37
N ILE A 101 9.60 5.72 -0.42
CA ILE A 101 10.66 5.29 0.48
C ILE A 101 11.71 4.45 -0.27
N ASP A 102 11.29 3.57 -1.20
CA ASP A 102 12.20 2.78 -2.02
C ASP A 102 13.21 3.67 -2.76
N LEU A 103 12.70 4.62 -3.57
CA LEU A 103 13.52 5.55 -4.34
C LEU A 103 14.33 6.48 -3.46
N GLY A 104 13.83 6.77 -2.26
CA GLY A 104 14.48 7.68 -1.34
C GLY A 104 15.70 7.09 -0.64
N PHE A 105 15.71 5.77 -0.41
CA PHE A 105 16.59 5.15 0.58
C PHE A 105 17.13 3.76 0.21
N TYR A 106 16.49 3.00 -0.69
CA TYR A 106 16.77 1.57 -0.82
C TYR A 106 17.13 1.13 -2.24
N THR A 107 16.44 1.63 -3.26
CA THR A 107 16.53 1.10 -4.61
C THR A 107 16.32 2.18 -5.66
N ASP A 108 16.91 1.99 -6.84
CA ASP A 108 16.59 2.81 -8.01
C ASP A 108 15.21 2.45 -8.62
N ALA A 109 14.78 3.19 -9.63
CA ALA A 109 13.50 2.97 -10.31
C ALA A 109 13.37 1.57 -10.94
N ALA A 110 14.46 1.01 -11.50
CA ALA A 110 14.42 -0.28 -12.17
C ALA A 110 14.32 -1.43 -11.15
N GLN A 111 15.10 -1.36 -10.07
CA GLN A 111 15.03 -2.29 -8.95
C GLN A 111 13.66 -2.24 -8.26
N THR A 112 13.12 -1.04 -8.03
CA THR A 112 11.77 -0.86 -7.46
C THR A 112 10.71 -1.49 -8.36
N ALA A 113 10.80 -1.30 -9.69
CA ALA A 113 9.90 -1.94 -10.64
C ALA A 113 10.04 -3.47 -10.69
N ALA A 114 11.23 -4.02 -10.46
CA ALA A 114 11.41 -5.46 -10.31
C ALA A 114 10.68 -6.00 -9.06
N ASN A 115 10.75 -5.27 -7.93
CA ASN A 115 10.00 -5.59 -6.72
C ASN A 115 8.48 -5.55 -6.94
N VAL A 116 7.97 -4.55 -7.70
CA VAL A 116 6.56 -4.49 -8.10
C VAL A 116 6.13 -5.76 -8.83
N ARG A 117 6.92 -6.20 -9.83
CA ARG A 117 6.60 -7.43 -10.58
C ARG A 117 6.60 -8.65 -9.68
N GLY A 118 7.61 -8.78 -8.83
CA GLY A 118 7.68 -9.86 -7.83
C GLY A 118 6.45 -9.88 -6.91
N PHE A 119 6.07 -8.72 -6.38
CA PHE A 119 4.89 -8.54 -5.54
C PHE A 119 3.60 -8.98 -6.26
N LEU A 120 3.35 -8.47 -7.48
CA LEU A 120 2.12 -8.75 -8.23
C LEU A 120 2.02 -10.23 -8.65
N THR A 121 3.14 -10.83 -9.06
CA THR A 121 3.20 -12.27 -9.37
C THR A 121 2.94 -13.11 -8.12
N ALA A 122 3.53 -12.76 -6.97
CA ALA A 122 3.31 -13.48 -5.72
C ALA A 122 1.86 -13.36 -5.22
N ALA A 123 1.27 -12.17 -5.32
CA ALA A 123 -0.14 -11.94 -4.99
C ALA A 123 -1.07 -12.81 -5.86
N ARG A 124 -0.86 -12.82 -7.18
CA ARG A 124 -1.68 -13.63 -8.10
C ARG A 124 -1.47 -15.13 -7.93
N ARG A 125 -0.26 -15.56 -7.56
CA ARG A 125 -0.02 -16.96 -7.21
C ARG A 125 -0.78 -17.38 -5.96
N ALA A 126 -1.01 -16.46 -5.02
CA ALA A 126 -1.81 -16.72 -3.83
C ALA A 126 -3.31 -16.72 -4.11
N ASP A 127 -3.78 -15.85 -5.00
CA ASP A 127 -5.15 -15.82 -5.50
C ASP A 127 -5.18 -15.43 -7.01
N PRO A 128 -5.54 -16.36 -7.91
CA PRO A 128 -5.62 -16.09 -9.35
C PRO A 128 -6.61 -15.00 -9.76
N HIS A 129 -7.51 -14.57 -8.86
CA HIS A 129 -8.51 -13.54 -9.07
C HIS A 129 -8.19 -12.20 -8.37
N ILE A 130 -7.02 -12.09 -7.73
CA ILE A 130 -6.64 -10.89 -6.99
C ILE A 130 -6.67 -9.64 -7.88
N ARG A 131 -7.19 -8.55 -7.35
CA ARG A 131 -7.21 -7.24 -7.99
C ARG A 131 -6.22 -6.31 -7.30
N ALA A 132 -5.67 -5.34 -8.02
CA ALA A 132 -4.85 -4.31 -7.40
C ALA A 132 -5.12 -2.94 -8.02
N VAL A 133 -5.12 -1.92 -7.18
CA VAL A 133 -5.03 -0.52 -7.57
C VAL A 133 -3.71 0.02 -7.06
N LEU A 134 -2.88 0.51 -7.98
CA LEU A 134 -1.50 0.93 -7.74
C LEU A 134 -1.41 2.44 -7.84
N LEU A 135 -1.18 3.11 -6.71
CA LEU A 135 -0.98 4.55 -6.70
C LEU A 135 0.45 4.87 -7.13
N PRO A 136 0.66 5.70 -8.18
CA PRO A 136 1.99 6.21 -8.51
C PRO A 136 2.59 7.01 -7.35
N VAL A 137 3.92 7.15 -7.34
CA VAL A 137 4.58 8.06 -6.39
C VAL A 137 4.04 9.47 -6.61
N LEU A 138 3.45 10.01 -5.55
CA LEU A 138 2.81 11.32 -5.56
C LEU A 138 3.86 12.44 -5.66
N ALA A 139 3.40 13.60 -6.12
CA ALA A 139 4.18 14.83 -6.02
C ALA A 139 4.62 15.05 -4.57
N ASN A 140 5.91 15.31 -4.36
CA ASN A 140 6.51 15.42 -3.05
C ASN A 140 7.57 16.53 -3.04
N SER A 141 7.84 17.07 -1.85
CA SER A 141 8.75 18.20 -1.68
C SER A 141 10.18 17.91 -2.11
N ARG A 142 10.68 16.68 -1.90
CA ARG A 142 12.03 16.30 -2.35
C ARG A 142 12.14 16.38 -3.86
N ALA A 143 11.21 15.81 -4.60
CA ALA A 143 11.19 15.89 -6.06
C ALA A 143 11.04 17.34 -6.59
N ALA A 144 10.49 18.26 -5.80
CA ALA A 144 10.42 19.67 -6.17
C ALA A 144 11.78 20.39 -6.11
N SER A 145 12.71 19.92 -5.26
CA SER A 145 14.03 20.55 -5.08
C SER A 145 15.22 19.70 -5.56
N ASP A 146 14.99 18.43 -5.88
CA ASP A 146 16.00 17.45 -6.31
C ASP A 146 15.62 16.88 -7.69
N PRO A 147 16.15 17.44 -8.79
CA PRO A 147 15.82 17.01 -10.15
C PRO A 147 16.19 15.56 -10.47
N GLU A 148 17.25 15.02 -9.87
CA GLU A 148 17.66 13.63 -10.09
C GLU A 148 16.66 12.68 -9.44
N PHE A 149 16.27 12.96 -8.20
CA PHE A 149 15.20 12.21 -7.54
C PHE A 149 13.86 12.33 -8.26
N ALA A 150 13.53 13.51 -8.79
CA ALA A 150 12.34 13.72 -9.60
C ALA A 150 12.34 12.86 -10.87
N ALA A 151 13.49 12.76 -11.54
CA ALA A 151 13.65 11.90 -12.72
C ALA A 151 13.47 10.42 -12.37
N GLU A 152 14.00 9.95 -11.23
CA GLU A 152 13.78 8.58 -10.77
C GLU A 152 12.32 8.31 -10.39
N CYS A 153 11.62 9.25 -9.75
CA CYS A 153 10.18 9.15 -9.50
C CYS A 153 9.37 9.05 -10.79
N ALA A 154 9.66 9.90 -11.78
CA ALA A 154 8.99 9.88 -13.08
C ALA A 154 9.24 8.57 -13.84
N ARG A 155 10.50 8.12 -13.86
CA ARG A 155 10.90 6.85 -14.45
C ARG A 155 10.21 5.67 -13.78
N PHE A 156 10.17 5.63 -12.46
CA PHE A 156 9.47 4.59 -11.72
C PHE A 156 7.99 4.58 -12.02
N ASN A 157 7.31 5.73 -12.03
CA ASN A 157 5.88 5.81 -12.34
C ASN A 157 5.55 5.28 -13.75
N ALA A 158 6.41 5.54 -14.73
CA ALA A 158 6.29 4.96 -16.07
C ALA A 158 6.48 3.43 -16.07
N LEU A 159 7.45 2.92 -15.31
CA LEU A 159 7.69 1.48 -15.16
C LEU A 159 6.57 0.77 -14.38
N LEU A 160 5.98 1.42 -13.38
CA LEU A 160 4.83 0.92 -12.61
C LEU A 160 3.63 0.73 -13.53
N ALA A 161 3.28 1.75 -14.32
CA ALA A 161 2.20 1.68 -15.29
C ALA A 161 2.43 0.56 -16.32
N ARG A 162 3.66 0.42 -16.82
CA ARG A 162 4.02 -0.67 -17.73
C ARG A 162 3.91 -2.04 -17.07
N ALA A 163 4.39 -2.20 -15.83
CA ALA A 163 4.28 -3.47 -15.11
C ALA A 163 2.81 -3.87 -14.87
N ALA A 164 1.95 -2.91 -14.51
CA ALA A 164 0.51 -3.14 -14.38
C ALA A 164 -0.10 -3.60 -15.71
N ALA A 165 0.17 -2.88 -16.81
CA ALA A 165 -0.34 -3.21 -18.14
C ALA A 165 0.15 -4.57 -18.66
N ASP A 166 1.43 -4.90 -18.45
CA ASP A 166 2.01 -6.17 -18.89
C ASP A 166 1.44 -7.37 -18.10
N LEU A 167 1.10 -7.17 -16.82
CA LEU A 167 0.67 -8.24 -15.93
C LEU A 167 -0.85 -8.35 -15.80
N THR A 168 -1.63 -7.32 -16.07
CA THR A 168 -3.10 -7.33 -15.90
C THR A 168 -3.76 -8.43 -16.74
N THR A 169 -4.79 -9.08 -16.20
CA THR A 169 -5.64 -10.02 -16.95
C THR A 169 -7.11 -9.73 -16.64
N PRO A 170 -8.07 -10.17 -17.48
CA PRO A 170 -9.49 -9.98 -17.19
C PRO A 170 -9.93 -10.56 -15.84
N ALA A 171 -9.34 -11.68 -15.42
CA ALA A 171 -9.65 -12.34 -14.16
C ALA A 171 -8.94 -11.72 -12.94
N SER A 172 -7.83 -11.00 -13.15
CA SER A 172 -6.98 -10.39 -12.12
C SER A 172 -6.48 -9.03 -12.60
N PRO A 173 -7.38 -8.01 -12.66
CA PRO A 173 -7.04 -6.68 -13.15
C PRO A 173 -6.14 -5.93 -12.17
N PHE A 174 -5.08 -5.33 -12.73
CA PHE A 174 -4.20 -4.37 -12.07
C PHE A 174 -4.37 -3.00 -12.74
N LEU A 175 -4.71 -2.00 -11.93
CA LEU A 175 -5.05 -0.63 -12.33
C LEU A 175 -4.04 0.37 -11.77
#